data_AF-A0A6P7GVW6-F1
#
_entry.id   AF-A0A6P7GVW6-F1
#
_cell.length_a   1.000
_cell.length_b   1.000
_cell.length_c   1.000
_cell.angle_alpha   90.00
_cell.angle_beta   90.00
_cell.angle_gamma   90.00
#
_symmetry.space_group_name_H-M   'P 1'
#
loop_
_entity.id
_entity.type
_entity.pdbx_description
1 polymer ?
#
loop_
_entity_poly.entity_id
_entity_poly.type
_entity_poly.pdbx_seq_one_letter_code
_entity_poly.pdbx_strand_id
1 'polypeptide(L)'
;YVLARGGLVDDDALAQALKQGRIRAAALDVHENEPYNVYTGPLKECPNLLCTPHAAFYSDASATELREMAASEIRRAIMGRIPECLRNCVNKEYFMGPGAYPEGTGNTKCY
;
A
#
# COMPACT_ATOMS: atom_id res chain seq x y z
N TYR A 1 4.83 3.66 -17.07
CA TYR A 1 3.89 2.77 -16.37
C TYR A 1 4.08 2.97 -14.88
N VAL A 2 3.02 3.16 -14.09
CA VAL A 2 3.13 3.47 -12.65
C VAL A 2 2.31 2.47 -11.84
N LEU A 3 3.00 1.74 -10.96
CA LEU A 3 2.45 0.68 -10.09
C LEU A 3 2.74 0.91 -8.60
N ALA A 4 3.31 2.06 -8.23
CA ALA A 4 3.85 2.30 -6.89
C ALA A 4 2.85 3.04 -5.99
N ARG A 5 2.80 4.37 -6.11
CA ARG A 5 1.89 5.25 -5.37
C ARG A 5 1.40 6.33 -6.31
N GLY A 6 0.11 6.65 -6.23
CA GLY A 6 -0.50 7.64 -7.12
C GLY A 6 0.08 9.04 -6.98
N GLY A 7 0.42 9.47 -5.77
CA GLY A 7 1.02 10.79 -5.51
C GLY A 7 2.47 10.98 -6.01
N LEU A 8 3.04 10.01 -6.73
CA LEU A 8 4.36 10.16 -7.36
C LEU A 8 4.28 10.91 -8.69
N VAL A 9 3.09 10.99 -9.28
CA VAL A 9 2.86 11.64 -10.57
C VAL A 9 1.90 12.81 -10.37
N ASP A 10 2.28 13.94 -10.94
CA ASP A 10 1.39 15.10 -11.08
C ASP A 10 0.49 14.86 -12.32
N ASP A 11 -0.81 14.73 -12.08
CA ASP A 11 -1.81 14.43 -13.11
C ASP A 11 -1.92 15.55 -14.17
N ASP A 12 -1.75 16.82 -13.79
CA ASP A 12 -1.78 17.95 -14.70
C ASP A 12 -0.54 17.97 -15.61
N ALA A 13 0.64 17.77 -15.01
CA ALA A 13 1.89 17.70 -15.76
C ALA A 13 1.90 16.50 -16.73
N LEU A 14 1.38 15.35 -16.29
CA LEU A 14 1.25 14.16 -17.13
C LEU A 14 0.26 14.42 -18.29
N ALA A 15 -0.90 15.00 -18.00
CA ALA A 15 -1.90 15.33 -19.03
C ALA A 15 -1.30 16.27 -20.10
N GLN A 16 -0.58 17.31 -19.69
CA GLN A 16 0.09 18.22 -20.61
C GLN A 16 1.14 17.50 -21.47
N ALA A 17 1.97 16.65 -20.86
CA ALA A 17 3.00 15.90 -21.58
C ALA A 17 2.41 14.92 -22.61
N LEU A 18 1.28 14.28 -22.29
CA LEU A 18 0.55 13.41 -23.22
C LEU A 18 -0.08 14.21 -24.36
N LYS A 19 -0.77 15.31 -24.07
CA LYS A 19 -1.41 16.17 -25.08
C LYS A 19 -0.39 16.83 -26.03
N GLN A 20 0.79 17.18 -25.52
CA GLN A 20 1.89 17.75 -26.31
C GLN A 20 2.69 16.68 -27.07
N GLY A 21 2.38 15.39 -26.90
CA GLY A 21 3.11 14.29 -27.54
C GLY A 21 4.53 14.09 -27.03
N ARG A 22 4.92 14.73 -25.91
CA ARG A 22 6.21 14.49 -25.22
C ARG A 22 6.27 13.06 -24.67
N ILE A 23 5.14 12.56 -24.20
CA ILE A 23 4.95 11.17 -23.81
C ILE A 23 4.01 10.53 -24.83
N ARG A 24 4.46 9.43 -25.46
CA ARG A 24 3.65 8.71 -26.46
C ARG A 24 2.40 8.10 -25.85
N ALA A 25 2.53 7.50 -24.66
CA ALA A 25 1.44 6.90 -23.92
C ALA A 25 1.84 6.72 -22.45
N ALA A 26 0.84 6.66 -21.57
CA ALA A 26 1.03 6.33 -20.17
C ALA A 26 0.05 5.24 -19.74
N ALA A 27 0.43 4.50 -18.70
CA ALA A 27 -0.47 3.56 -18.06
C ALA A 27 -0.32 3.66 -16.53
N LEU A 28 -1.45 3.70 -15.83
CA LEU A 28 -1.56 3.96 -14.39
C LEU A 28 -2.47 2.92 -13.74
N ASP A 29 -2.00 2.32 -12.65
CA ASP A 29 -2.81 1.43 -11.79
C ASP A 29 -3.21 2.12 -10.47
N VAL A 30 -2.44 3.12 -10.06
CA VAL A 30 -2.56 3.82 -8.78
C VAL A 30 -2.83 5.29 -9.01
N HIS A 31 -3.66 5.89 -8.16
CA HIS A 31 -4.01 7.31 -8.20
C HIS A 31 -3.91 7.93 -6.82
N GLU A 32 -3.61 9.24 -6.73
CA GLU A 32 -3.43 9.89 -5.43
C GLU A 32 -4.71 9.80 -4.58
N ASN A 33 -5.85 10.04 -5.24
CA ASN A 33 -7.17 9.89 -4.67
C ASN A 33 -7.87 8.67 -5.28
N GLU A 34 -8.17 7.69 -4.44
CA GLU A 34 -8.86 6.46 -4.82
C GLU A 34 -10.23 6.36 -4.11
N PRO A 35 -11.30 5.91 -4.80
CA PRO A 35 -11.34 5.43 -6.17
C PRO A 35 -11.20 6.56 -7.21
N TYR A 36 -10.43 6.30 -8.27
CA TYR A 36 -10.20 7.26 -9.34
C TYR A 36 -11.33 7.26 -10.37
N ASN A 37 -11.76 8.45 -10.79
CA ASN A 37 -12.79 8.62 -11.81
C ASN A 37 -12.18 9.08 -13.14
N VAL A 38 -12.06 8.14 -14.08
CA VAL A 38 -11.53 8.35 -15.45
C VAL A 38 -12.33 9.36 -16.28
N TYR A 39 -13.56 9.68 -15.90
CA TYR A 39 -14.44 10.61 -16.61
C TYR A 39 -14.34 12.05 -16.11
N THR A 40 -13.47 12.32 -15.13
CA THR A 40 -13.27 13.63 -14.51
C THR A 40 -11.77 13.93 -14.38
N GLY A 41 -11.41 15.21 -14.26
CA GLY A 41 -10.03 15.63 -14.06
C GLY A 41 -9.21 15.76 -15.35
N PRO A 42 -7.91 16.10 -15.22
CA PRO A 42 -7.06 16.53 -16.33
C PRO A 42 -6.70 15.42 -17.32
N LEU A 43 -6.66 14.17 -16.84
CA LEU A 43 -6.29 12.99 -17.61
C LEU A 43 -7.44 12.42 -18.47
N LYS A 44 -8.69 12.84 -18.25
CA LYS A 44 -9.90 12.38 -18.96
C LYS A 44 -9.76 12.43 -20.49
N GLU A 45 -9.14 13.48 -21.01
CA GLU A 45 -9.05 13.73 -22.44
C GLU A 45 -7.77 13.17 -23.08
N CYS A 46 -7.00 12.33 -22.38
CA CYS A 46 -5.77 11.76 -22.91
C CYS A 46 -6.07 10.38 -23.56
N PRO A 47 -6.27 10.28 -24.88
CA PRO A 47 -6.65 9.03 -25.54
C PRO A 47 -5.53 7.97 -25.53
N ASN A 48 -4.31 8.38 -25.20
CA ASN A 48 -3.10 7.55 -25.07
C ASN A 48 -2.77 7.23 -23.59
N LEU A 49 -3.77 7.32 -22.71
CA LEU A 49 -3.69 6.89 -21.32
C LEU A 49 -4.49 5.61 -21.11
N LEU A 50 -3.87 4.61 -20.47
CA LEU A 50 -4.55 3.41 -19.99
C LEU A 50 -4.60 3.42 -18.45
N CYS A 51 -5.80 3.46 -17.89
CA CYS A 51 -6.01 3.39 -16.44
C CYS A 51 -6.61 2.05 -16.05
N THR A 52 -6.00 1.38 -15.08
CA THR A 52 -6.57 0.24 -14.37
C THR A 52 -6.90 0.66 -12.94
N PRO A 53 -7.92 0.04 -12.30
CA PRO A 53 -8.06 0.15 -10.84
C PRO A 53 -6.81 -0.41 -10.15
N HIS A 54 -6.55 0.00 -8.90
CA HIS A 54 -5.40 -0.42 -8.07
C HIS A 54 -5.42 -1.92 -7.76
N ALA A 55 -5.01 -2.70 -8.75
CA ALA A 55 -5.20 -4.15 -8.80
C ALA A 55 -4.01 -4.85 -9.45
N ALA A 56 -2.95 -4.15 -9.85
CA ALA A 56 -1.74 -4.78 -10.40
C ALA A 56 -1.06 -5.73 -9.40
N PHE A 57 -1.32 -5.56 -8.10
CA PHE A 57 -0.85 -6.49 -7.07
C PHE A 57 -1.62 -7.81 -7.04
N TYR A 58 -2.82 -7.88 -7.63
CA TYR A 58 -3.75 -8.97 -7.42
C TYR A 58 -3.52 -10.13 -8.38
N SER A 59 -3.31 -11.30 -7.79
CA SER A 59 -3.34 -12.63 -8.41
C SER A 59 -3.73 -13.66 -7.35
N ASP A 60 -4.26 -14.82 -7.73
CA ASP A 60 -4.66 -15.86 -6.75
C ASP A 60 -3.50 -16.30 -5.85
N ALA A 61 -2.29 -16.38 -6.41
CA ALA A 61 -1.07 -16.66 -5.66
C ALA A 61 -0.77 -15.56 -4.63
N SER A 62 -0.70 -14.29 -5.07
CA SER A 62 -0.44 -13.15 -4.17
C SER A 62 -1.51 -12.99 -3.09
N ALA A 63 -2.78 -13.24 -3.41
CA ALA A 63 -3.87 -13.14 -2.44
C ALA A 63 -3.76 -14.22 -1.35
N THR A 64 -3.24 -15.40 -1.70
CA THR A 64 -2.96 -16.46 -0.73
C THR A 64 -1.76 -16.09 0.13
N GLU A 65 -0.64 -15.70 -0.48
CA GLU A 65 0.58 -15.30 0.22
C GLU A 65 0.35 -14.12 1.19
N LEU A 66 -0.35 -13.07 0.75
CA LEU A 66 -0.66 -11.91 1.58
C LEU A 66 -1.48 -12.30 2.82
N ARG A 67 -2.47 -13.19 2.66
CA ARG A 67 -3.29 -13.69 3.77
C ARG A 67 -2.48 -14.52 4.75
N GLU A 68 -1.63 -15.41 4.26
CA GLU A 68 -0.75 -16.24 5.09
C GLU A 68 0.28 -15.39 5.86
N MET A 69 0.86 -14.37 5.21
CA MET A 69 1.77 -13.43 5.84
C MET A 69 1.09 -12.63 6.95
N ALA A 70 -0.11 -12.10 6.69
CA ALA A 70 -0.89 -11.36 7.68
C ALA A 70 -1.26 -12.24 8.89
N ALA A 71 -1.78 -13.45 8.64
CA ALA A 71 -2.12 -14.40 9.70
C ALA A 71 -0.88 -14.81 10.52
N SER A 72 0.26 -15.01 9.86
CA SER A 72 1.52 -15.34 10.54
C SER A 72 2.01 -14.22 11.43
N GLU A 73 1.90 -12.95 11.01
CA GLU A 73 2.25 -11.79 11.85
C GLU A 73 1.33 -11.67 13.06
N ILE A 74 0.01 -11.87 12.90
CA ILE A 74 -0.95 -11.89 14.01
C ILE A 74 -0.58 -12.98 15.02
N ARG A 75 -0.25 -14.18 14.54
CA ARG A 75 0.20 -15.28 15.42
C ARG A 75 1.47 -14.90 16.19
N ARG A 76 2.45 -14.24 15.55
CA ARG A 76 3.66 -13.75 16.23
C ARG A 76 3.31 -12.72 17.30
N ALA A 77 2.38 -11.81 17.01
CA ALA A 77 1.89 -10.80 17.92
C ALA A 77 1.27 -11.41 19.18
N ILE A 78 0.42 -12.43 19.02
CA ILE A 78 -0.29 -13.08 20.13
C ILE A 78 0.65 -13.95 20.99
N MET A 79 1.58 -14.67 20.35
CA MET A 79 2.42 -15.67 21.02
C MET A 79 3.76 -15.10 21.53
N GLY A 80 4.21 -13.96 21.02
CA GLY A 80 5.53 -13.38 21.28
C GLY A 80 5.47 -12.03 21.99
N ARG A 81 6.64 -11.47 22.32
CA ARG A 81 6.75 -10.11 22.84
C ARG A 81 6.78 -9.11 21.68
N ILE A 82 5.77 -8.26 21.62
CA ILE A 82 5.69 -7.14 20.67
C ILE A 82 6.54 -5.98 21.20
N PRO A 83 7.26 -5.24 20.33
CA PRO A 83 7.29 -5.37 18.86
C PRO A 83 8.45 -6.22 18.32
N GLU A 84 9.27 -6.84 19.19
CA GLU A 84 10.45 -7.60 18.75
C GLU A 84 10.09 -8.80 17.88
N CYS A 85 8.99 -9.50 18.21
CA CYS A 85 8.54 -10.68 17.48
C CYS A 85 7.93 -10.37 16.10
N LEU A 86 7.54 -9.12 15.81
CA LEU A 86 6.89 -8.75 14.56
C LEU A 86 7.93 -8.56 13.45
N ARG A 87 7.76 -9.22 12.31
CA ARG A 87 8.73 -9.13 11.18
C ARG A 87 8.36 -8.03 10.20
N ASN A 88 7.06 -7.83 9.95
CA ASN A 88 6.56 -6.94 8.90
C ASN A 88 5.93 -5.66 9.45
N CYS A 89 6.13 -5.38 10.74
CA CYS A 89 5.64 -4.18 11.38
C CYS A 89 6.52 -2.98 11.02
N VAL A 90 5.92 -2.01 10.34
CA VAL A 90 6.48 -0.66 10.18
C VAL A 90 6.14 0.19 11.40
N ASN A 91 6.99 1.17 11.69
CA ASN A 91 6.86 2.10 12.82
C ASN A 91 6.72 1.40 14.19
N LYS A 92 7.64 0.48 14.49
CA LYS A 92 7.66 -0.29 15.75
C LYS A 92 7.71 0.60 17.00
N GLU A 93 8.26 1.80 16.87
CA GLU A 93 8.36 2.81 17.92
C GLU A 93 7.02 3.20 18.55
N TYR A 94 5.90 3.08 17.82
CA TYR A 94 4.57 3.34 18.41
C TYR A 94 4.16 2.28 19.45
N PHE A 95 4.77 1.09 19.43
CA PHE A 95 4.59 0.08 20.49
C PHE A 95 5.52 0.31 21.70
N MET A 96 6.51 1.22 21.59
CA MET A 96 7.53 1.48 22.59
C MET A 96 7.26 2.75 23.43
N GLY A 97 6.08 3.37 23.28
CA GLY A 97 5.70 4.57 24.02
C GLY A 97 5.59 4.37 25.55
N PRO A 98 5.58 5.46 26.36
CA PRO A 98 5.52 5.38 27.81
C PRO A 98 4.20 4.73 28.25
N GLY A 99 4.28 3.44 28.60
CA GLY A 99 3.14 2.54 28.77
C GLY A 99 3.39 1.13 28.21
N ALA A 100 4.46 0.95 27.44
CA ALA A 100 4.95 -0.37 27.05
C ALA A 100 5.28 -1.20 28.30
N TYR A 101 4.57 -2.32 28.41
CA TYR A 101 4.45 -3.21 29.58
C TYR A 101 5.71 -3.31 30.46
N PRO A 102 5.57 -3.18 31.79
CA PRO A 102 6.71 -3.25 32.70
C PRO A 102 7.38 -4.61 32.60
N GLU A 103 8.71 -4.58 32.53
CA GLU A 103 9.54 -5.76 32.63
C GLU A 103 9.35 -6.42 34.00
N GLY A 104 8.96 -7.69 34.00
CA GLY A 104 9.23 -8.56 35.14
C GLY A 104 8.05 -9.38 35.64
N THR A 105 8.24 -10.70 35.54
CA THR A 105 7.64 -11.78 36.35
C THR A 105 6.27 -12.30 35.93
N GLY A 106 6.26 -13.58 35.52
CA GLY A 106 5.17 -14.50 35.83
C GLY A 106 4.10 -14.68 34.75
N ASN A 107 4.29 -15.70 33.91
CA ASN A 107 3.25 -16.66 33.54
C ASN A 107 1.85 -16.08 33.24
N THR A 108 1.68 -15.31 32.17
CA THR A 108 0.35 -14.93 31.68
C THR A 108 0.06 -15.69 30.40
N LYS A 109 -0.78 -16.73 30.54
CA LYS A 109 -1.49 -17.32 29.42
C LYS A 109 -2.38 -16.24 28.81
N CYS A 110 -2.11 -15.85 27.57
CA CYS A 110 -3.09 -15.14 26.76
C CYS A 110 -4.16 -16.17 26.35
N TYR A 111 -5.41 -15.90 26.72
CA TYR A 111 -6.59 -16.58 26.15
C TYR A 111 -6.79 -16.16 24.70
#